data_AF-A0A7S0JXP6-F1
#
_entry.id   AF-A0A7S0JXP6-F1
#
_cell.length_a   1.000
_cell.length_b   1.000
_cell.length_c   1.000
_cell.angle_alpha   90.00
_cell.angle_beta   90.00
_cell.angle_gamma   90.00
#
_symmetry.space_group_name_H-M   'P 1'
#
loop_
_entity.id
_entity.type
_entity.pdbx_description
1 polymer ?
#
loop_
_entity_poly.entity_id
_entity_poly.type
_entity_poly.pdbx_seq_one_letter_code
_entity_poly.pdbx_strand_id
1 'polypeptide(L)'
;TIEGTSGPSGKRAAPGEEEGIAGELRRDLLQLLRWSRFYDPRKLSAIVAGTTLDEERVLLHSRAGEHEAALRVCLLEMGDLPRAEAYCVEAFAASPGSRDGETAAEAATLGRHAKHNPFLVLFTLLLDGLPGTGPMRHEALGLMERHAGNVAVRQALDVLPSDIPVAKMRRLLRRMIPTAETRWRQARVAQQVAELDRLETNVALTRAQRHYAVVDRDTVCAESGQRVQGQPFVLRAPPSAHVLAESKLVRPVLQSALSKRR
;
A
#
# COMPACT_ATOMS: atom_id res chain seq x y z
N THR A 1 -45.72 23.63 3.83
CA THR A 1 -45.71 23.02 2.48
C THR A 1 -44.41 23.42 1.83
N ILE A 2 -43.43 22.51 1.80
CA ILE A 2 -42.10 22.78 1.23
C ILE A 2 -42.09 22.01 -0.08
N GLU A 3 -42.10 22.75 -1.19
CA GLU A 3 -42.12 22.19 -2.54
C GLU A 3 -40.76 21.57 -2.85
N GLY A 4 -40.76 20.24 -3.04
CA GLY A 4 -39.64 19.50 -3.59
C GLY A 4 -39.58 19.72 -5.09
N THR A 5 -38.60 20.49 -5.55
CA THR A 5 -38.26 20.57 -6.97
C THR A 5 -37.34 19.40 -7.32
N SER A 6 -37.94 18.26 -7.68
CA SER A 6 -37.25 17.20 -8.41
C SER A 6 -36.96 17.69 -9.83
N GLY A 7 -35.73 18.13 -10.08
CA GLY A 7 -35.24 18.45 -11.41
C GLY A 7 -35.05 17.18 -12.27
N PRO A 8 -35.20 17.28 -13.61
CA PRO A 8 -35.23 16.11 -14.48
C PRO A 8 -33.85 15.49 -14.62
N SER A 9 -33.81 14.15 -14.60
CA SER A 9 -32.66 13.30 -14.90
C SER A 9 -32.24 13.44 -16.38
N GLY A 10 -31.65 14.58 -16.73
CA GLY A 10 -30.86 14.74 -17.95
C GLY A 10 -29.52 14.04 -17.76
N LYS A 11 -29.15 13.14 -18.69
CA LYS A 11 -27.80 12.55 -18.71
C LYS A 11 -26.79 13.68 -18.72
N ARG A 12 -26.12 13.93 -17.59
CA ARG A 12 -25.01 14.87 -17.52
C ARG A 12 -23.97 14.43 -18.55
N ALA A 13 -23.47 15.38 -19.35
CA ALA A 13 -22.35 15.12 -20.25
C ALA A 13 -21.20 14.51 -19.44
N ALA A 14 -20.47 13.57 -20.04
CA ALA A 14 -19.35 12.98 -19.33
C ALA A 14 -18.36 14.08 -18.93
N PRO A 15 -17.76 14.00 -17.74
CA PRO A 15 -16.84 15.02 -17.24
C PRO A 15 -15.70 15.26 -18.23
N GLY A 16 -15.65 16.48 -18.78
CA GLY A 16 -14.69 16.88 -19.80
C GLY A 16 -15.16 16.75 -21.26
N GLU A 17 -16.35 16.21 -21.51
CA GLU A 17 -17.02 16.19 -22.82
C GLU A 17 -18.07 17.31 -22.97
N GLU A 18 -18.07 18.26 -22.04
CA GLU A 18 -18.90 19.45 -22.13
C GLU A 18 -18.49 20.31 -23.34
N GLU A 19 -19.47 20.83 -24.08
CA GLU A 19 -19.20 21.65 -25.25
C GLU A 19 -18.56 23.00 -24.84
N GLY A 20 -17.47 23.37 -25.52
CA GLY A 20 -16.79 24.66 -25.37
C GLY A 20 -15.64 24.69 -24.35
N ILE A 21 -15.25 25.90 -23.95
CA ILE A 21 -14.07 26.17 -23.09
C ILE A 21 -14.18 25.46 -21.72
N ALA A 22 -15.42 25.29 -21.21
CA ALA A 22 -15.67 24.61 -19.95
C ALA A 22 -15.18 23.15 -19.95
N GLY A 23 -15.41 22.41 -21.05
CA GLY A 23 -14.95 21.02 -21.19
C GLY A 23 -13.44 20.89 -21.30
N GLU A 24 -12.77 21.83 -21.99
CA GLU A 24 -11.30 21.91 -22.04
C GLU A 24 -10.70 22.17 -20.65
N LEU A 25 -11.18 23.20 -19.95
CA LEU A 25 -10.71 23.53 -18.61
C LEU A 25 -10.96 22.39 -17.61
N ARG A 26 -12.10 21.69 -17.73
CA ARG A 26 -12.43 20.55 -16.88
C ARG A 26 -11.49 19.36 -17.13
N ARG A 27 -11.12 19.10 -18.39
CA ARG A 27 -10.12 18.07 -18.73
C ARG A 27 -8.73 18.41 -18.17
N ASP A 28 -8.31 19.66 -18.32
CA ASP A 28 -7.02 20.12 -17.80
C ASP A 28 -6.98 20.04 -16.27
N LEU A 29 -8.10 20.39 -15.60
CA LEU A 29 -8.24 20.22 -14.16
C LEU A 29 -8.13 18.75 -13.73
N LEU A 30 -8.83 17.84 -14.42
CA LEU A 30 -8.75 16.40 -14.12
C LEU A 30 -7.33 15.85 -14.33
N GLN A 31 -6.64 16.27 -15.40
CA GLN A 31 -5.24 15.92 -15.64
C GLN A 31 -4.33 16.45 -14.53
N LEU A 32 -4.51 17.72 -14.13
CA LEU A 32 -3.77 18.33 -13.03
C LEU A 32 -3.97 17.55 -11.74
N LEU A 33 -5.21 17.22 -11.36
CA LEU A 33 -5.51 16.49 -10.12
C LEU A 33 -4.93 15.07 -10.11
N ARG A 34 -4.86 14.42 -11.29
CA ARG A 34 -4.29 13.08 -11.45
C ARG A 34 -2.78 13.09 -11.37
N TRP A 35 -2.10 14.00 -12.05
CA TRP A 35 -0.64 13.97 -12.21
C TRP A 35 0.12 14.90 -11.26
N SER A 36 -0.45 16.05 -10.92
CA SER A 36 0.20 16.98 -10.00
C SER A 36 0.11 16.49 -8.55
N ARG A 37 1.16 16.77 -7.79
CA ARG A 37 1.21 16.55 -6.32
C ARG A 37 1.39 17.86 -5.55
N PHE A 38 1.43 18.98 -6.26
CA PHE A 38 1.75 20.30 -5.71
C PHE A 38 0.49 21.11 -5.39
N TYR A 39 -0.50 20.47 -4.75
CA TYR A 39 -1.70 21.14 -4.28
C TYR A 39 -2.11 20.63 -2.90
N ASP A 40 -2.83 21.47 -2.16
CA ASP A 40 -3.43 21.10 -0.88
C ASP A 40 -4.86 20.57 -1.13
N PRO A 41 -5.09 19.25 -1.00
CA PRO A 41 -6.39 18.65 -1.34
C PRO A 41 -7.51 19.17 -0.44
N ARG A 42 -7.22 19.55 0.81
CA ARG A 42 -8.24 20.03 1.76
C ARG A 42 -8.73 21.42 1.36
N LYS A 43 -7.81 22.33 1.01
CA LYS A 43 -8.17 23.67 0.54
C LYS A 43 -8.97 23.62 -0.76
N LEU A 44 -8.54 22.80 -1.72
CA LEU A 44 -9.28 22.62 -2.96
C LEU A 44 -10.64 21.96 -2.72
N SER A 45 -10.74 20.97 -1.82
CA SER A 45 -12.02 20.34 -1.50
C SER A 45 -13.05 21.33 -0.95
N ALA A 46 -12.63 22.30 -0.12
CA ALA A 46 -13.52 23.33 0.42
C ALA A 46 -14.07 24.26 -0.66
N ILE A 47 -13.27 24.57 -1.68
CA ILE A 47 -13.68 25.39 -2.83
C ILE A 47 -14.68 24.61 -3.71
N VAL A 48 -14.41 23.33 -3.93
CA VAL A 48 -15.19 22.50 -4.86
C VAL A 48 -16.46 21.92 -4.22
N ALA A 49 -16.56 21.87 -2.89
CA ALA A 49 -17.67 21.26 -2.14
C ALA A 49 -19.08 21.72 -2.54
N GLY A 50 -19.25 22.97 -3.01
CA GLY A 50 -20.53 23.54 -3.44
C GLY A 50 -20.80 23.46 -4.94
N THR A 51 -19.92 22.84 -5.72
CA THR A 51 -20.01 22.78 -7.19
C THR A 51 -20.48 21.42 -7.67
N THR A 52 -20.93 21.34 -8.94
CA THR A 52 -21.37 20.09 -9.60
C THR A 52 -20.21 19.25 -10.15
N LEU A 53 -19.00 19.43 -9.61
CA LEU A 53 -17.75 18.79 -10.06
C LEU A 53 -17.49 17.50 -9.27
N ASP A 54 -18.38 16.52 -9.43
CA ASP A 54 -18.41 15.34 -8.56
C ASP A 54 -17.17 14.44 -8.73
N GLU A 55 -16.66 14.30 -9.97
CA GLU A 55 -15.43 13.50 -10.20
C GLU A 55 -14.18 14.13 -9.61
N GLU A 56 -14.05 15.44 -9.75
CA GLU A 56 -12.96 16.21 -9.18
C GLU A 56 -12.98 16.10 -7.66
N ARG A 57 -14.17 16.15 -7.04
CA ARG A 57 -14.35 15.93 -5.60
C ARG A 57 -13.91 14.53 -5.19
N VAL A 58 -14.29 13.49 -5.93
CA VAL A 58 -13.85 12.11 -5.67
C VAL A 58 -12.31 12.00 -5.72
N LEU A 59 -11.67 12.60 -6.72
CA LEU A 59 -10.21 12.62 -6.84
C LEU A 59 -9.54 13.39 -5.69
N LEU A 60 -10.11 14.52 -5.27
CA LEU A 60 -9.60 15.30 -4.13
C LEU A 60 -9.70 14.53 -2.81
N HIS A 61 -10.85 13.89 -2.52
CA HIS A 61 -11.01 13.04 -1.35
C HIS A 61 -10.11 11.79 -1.40
N SER A 62 -9.87 11.24 -2.59
CA SER A 62 -8.86 10.18 -2.81
C SER A 62 -7.47 10.60 -2.34
N ARG A 63 -7.03 11.80 -2.73
CA ARG A 63 -5.73 12.36 -2.32
C ARG A 63 -5.68 12.74 -0.85
N ALA A 64 -6.81 13.17 -0.27
CA ALA A 64 -6.91 13.48 1.16
C ALA A 64 -6.90 12.22 2.05
N GLY A 65 -7.11 11.01 1.48
CA GLY A 65 -7.25 9.76 2.23
C GLY A 65 -8.64 9.57 2.84
N GLU A 66 -9.61 10.38 2.44
CA GLU A 66 -10.98 10.38 2.96
C GLU A 66 -11.87 9.48 2.09
N HIS A 67 -11.69 8.17 2.20
CA HIS A 67 -12.40 7.19 1.36
C HIS A 67 -13.93 7.21 1.56
N GLU A 68 -14.40 7.46 2.79
CA GLU A 68 -15.83 7.51 3.10
C GLU A 68 -16.53 8.68 2.38
N ALA A 69 -15.91 9.86 2.38
CA ALA A 69 -16.43 11.03 1.68
C ALA A 69 -16.46 10.82 0.16
N ALA A 70 -15.37 10.26 -0.40
CA ALA A 70 -15.29 9.94 -1.83
C ALA A 70 -16.39 8.97 -2.26
N LEU A 71 -16.58 7.89 -1.50
CA LEU A 71 -17.58 6.87 -1.82
C LEU A 71 -19.02 7.39 -1.63
N ARG A 72 -19.26 8.27 -0.67
CA ARG A 72 -20.56 8.96 -0.54
C ARG A 72 -20.88 9.79 -1.77
N VAL A 73 -19.92 10.56 -2.31
CA VAL A 73 -20.11 11.31 -3.56
C VAL A 73 -20.45 10.35 -4.71
N CYS A 74 -19.72 9.23 -4.84
CA CYS A 74 -20.02 8.22 -5.86
C CYS A 74 -21.42 7.61 -5.74
N LEU A 75 -21.86 7.27 -4.53
CA LEU A 75 -23.09 6.52 -4.31
C LEU A 75 -24.33 7.42 -4.23
N LEU A 76 -24.21 8.62 -3.65
CA LEU A 76 -25.34 9.54 -3.46
C LEU A 76 -25.53 10.51 -4.61
N GLU A 77 -24.44 11.13 -5.06
CA GLU A 77 -24.53 12.22 -6.05
C GLU A 77 -24.46 11.67 -7.48
N MET A 78 -23.54 10.73 -7.73
CA MET A 78 -23.43 10.07 -9.05
C MET A 78 -24.37 8.88 -9.21
N GLY A 79 -24.78 8.23 -8.11
CA GLY A 79 -25.65 7.05 -8.15
C GLY A 79 -25.04 5.84 -8.89
N ASP A 80 -23.72 5.79 -9.02
CA ASP A 80 -23.00 4.82 -9.86
C ASP A 80 -22.14 3.88 -9.01
N LEU A 81 -22.67 2.68 -8.73
CA LEU A 81 -21.95 1.63 -8.01
C LEU A 81 -20.71 1.12 -8.76
N PRO A 82 -20.77 0.81 -10.08
CA PRO A 82 -19.58 0.50 -10.87
C PRO A 82 -18.46 1.53 -10.73
N ARG A 83 -18.78 2.83 -10.70
CA ARG A 83 -17.79 3.89 -10.51
C ARG A 83 -17.16 3.84 -9.10
N ALA A 84 -17.96 3.57 -8.07
CA ALA A 84 -17.46 3.37 -6.71
C ALA A 84 -16.54 2.14 -6.60
N GLU A 85 -16.85 1.05 -7.31
CA GLU A 85 -16.00 -0.14 -7.41
C GLU A 85 -14.66 0.18 -8.08
N ALA A 86 -14.68 0.90 -9.20
CA ALA A 86 -13.47 1.35 -9.90
C ALA A 86 -12.58 2.24 -9.00
N TYR A 87 -13.19 3.17 -8.27
CA TYR A 87 -12.48 3.99 -7.28
C TYR A 87 -11.79 3.12 -6.23
N CYS A 88 -12.46 2.09 -5.69
CA CYS A 88 -11.85 1.22 -4.68
C CYS A 88 -10.62 0.49 -5.22
N VAL A 89 -10.66 0.02 -6.47
CA VAL A 89 -9.52 -0.63 -7.13
C VAL A 89 -8.35 0.35 -7.27
N GLU A 90 -8.61 1.58 -7.75
CA GLU A 90 -7.57 2.60 -7.92
C GLU A 90 -6.98 3.04 -6.58
N ALA A 91 -7.80 3.31 -5.58
CA ALA A 91 -7.37 3.73 -4.24
C ALA A 91 -6.60 2.61 -3.53
N PHE A 92 -7.04 1.35 -3.68
CA PHE A 92 -6.33 0.19 -3.13
C PHE A 92 -4.96 -0.01 -3.78
N ALA A 93 -4.85 0.17 -5.10
CA ALA A 93 -3.58 0.10 -5.83
C ALA A 93 -2.65 1.27 -5.52
N ALA A 94 -3.19 2.47 -5.25
CA ALA A 94 -2.43 3.67 -4.93
C ALA A 94 -1.90 3.69 -3.48
N SER A 95 -2.44 2.86 -2.59
CA SER A 95 -1.99 2.77 -1.20
C SER A 95 -0.51 2.34 -1.13
N PRO A 96 0.34 3.03 -0.34
CA PRO A 96 1.80 2.84 -0.34
C PRO A 96 2.27 1.42 0.04
N GLY A 97 1.41 0.60 0.66
CA GLY A 97 1.69 -0.82 0.92
C GLY A 97 1.73 -1.73 -0.32
N SER A 98 1.55 -1.18 -1.53
CA SER A 98 1.71 -1.89 -2.81
C SER A 98 3.02 -1.58 -3.53
N ARG A 99 3.75 -0.51 -3.15
CA ARG A 99 4.89 0.02 -3.91
C ARG A 99 6.23 -0.06 -3.18
N ASP A 100 6.21 0.07 -1.86
CA ASP A 100 7.40 -0.11 -1.04
C ASP A 100 7.34 -1.53 -0.49
N GLY A 101 8.42 -2.31 -0.63
CA GLY A 101 8.51 -3.74 -0.34
C GLY A 101 8.22 -4.20 1.11
N GLU A 102 7.47 -3.43 1.90
CA GLU A 102 6.66 -3.96 2.98
C GLU A 102 5.59 -4.84 2.36
N THR A 103 5.75 -6.16 2.51
CA THR A 103 4.84 -7.11 1.89
C THR A 103 3.40 -6.75 2.27
N ALA A 104 2.52 -6.60 1.27
CA ALA A 104 1.08 -6.45 1.49
C ALA A 104 0.52 -7.57 2.40
N ALA A 105 1.25 -8.69 2.52
CA ALA A 105 1.03 -9.77 3.47
C ALA A 105 1.21 -9.35 4.95
N GLU A 106 2.19 -8.53 5.31
CA GLU A 106 2.40 -8.03 6.69
C GLU A 106 1.35 -6.97 7.07
N ALA A 107 1.01 -6.06 6.16
CA ALA A 107 -0.07 -5.10 6.37
C ALA A 107 -1.45 -5.78 6.51
N ALA A 108 -1.70 -6.84 5.75
CA ALA A 108 -2.93 -7.64 5.81
C ALA A 108 -2.99 -8.57 7.04
N THR A 109 -1.86 -9.13 7.50
CA THR A 109 -1.82 -10.01 8.69
C THR A 109 -1.89 -9.22 10.00
N LEU A 110 -1.34 -8.00 10.06
CA LEU A 110 -1.38 -7.17 11.26
C LEU A 110 -2.63 -6.29 11.39
N GLY A 111 -3.53 -6.29 10.40
CA GLY A 111 -4.80 -5.56 10.46
C GLY A 111 -4.66 -4.04 10.65
N ARG A 112 -3.45 -3.49 10.54
CA ARG A 112 -3.14 -2.09 10.89
C ARG A 112 -3.75 -1.07 9.94
N HIS A 113 -4.16 -1.48 8.74
CA HIS A 113 -4.86 -0.64 7.76
C HIS A 113 -6.36 -0.95 7.61
N ALA A 114 -6.97 -1.67 8.56
CA ALA A 114 -8.38 -2.06 8.48
C ALA A 114 -9.35 -0.88 8.30
N LYS A 115 -9.07 0.28 8.91
CA LYS A 115 -9.94 1.47 8.84
C LYS A 115 -9.83 2.26 7.53
N HIS A 116 -8.78 2.02 6.73
CA HIS A 116 -8.53 2.74 5.48
C HIS A 116 -8.62 1.86 4.24
N ASN A 117 -9.11 0.62 4.35
CA ASN A 117 -9.37 -0.18 3.15
C ASN A 117 -10.63 0.37 2.45
N PRO A 118 -10.54 0.91 1.22
CA PRO A 118 -11.67 1.51 0.54
C PRO A 118 -12.82 0.51 0.30
N PHE A 119 -12.50 -0.79 0.13
CA PHE A 119 -13.52 -1.82 -0.01
C PHE A 119 -14.33 -2.03 1.27
N LEU A 120 -13.68 -2.02 2.44
CA LEU A 120 -14.40 -2.17 3.71
C LEU A 120 -15.34 -0.99 3.95
N VAL A 121 -14.89 0.23 3.64
CA VAL A 121 -15.72 1.44 3.73
C VAL A 121 -16.93 1.33 2.79
N LEU A 122 -16.72 0.90 1.54
CA LEU A 122 -17.82 0.67 0.60
C LEU A 122 -18.82 -0.37 1.12
N PHE A 123 -18.35 -1.49 1.66
CA PHE A 123 -19.25 -2.50 2.23
C PHE A 123 -20.05 -1.97 3.42
N THR A 124 -19.42 -1.23 4.34
CA THR A 124 -20.14 -0.61 5.47
C THR A 124 -21.24 0.33 4.98
N LEU A 125 -20.94 1.22 4.02
CA LEU A 125 -21.91 2.16 3.48
C LEU A 125 -23.09 1.46 2.80
N LEU A 126 -22.85 0.36 2.08
CA LEU A 126 -23.91 -0.40 1.42
C LEU A 126 -24.75 -1.24 2.40
N LEU A 127 -24.15 -1.74 3.48
CA LEU A 127 -24.83 -2.58 4.47
C LEU A 127 -25.65 -1.76 5.47
N ASP A 128 -25.13 -0.62 5.92
CA ASP A 128 -25.82 0.33 6.82
C ASP A 128 -26.94 1.05 6.08
N GLY A 129 -26.77 1.24 4.77
CA GLY A 129 -27.73 1.88 3.90
C GLY A 129 -27.46 3.37 3.73
N LEU A 130 -27.65 3.83 2.51
CA LEU A 130 -27.47 5.22 2.13
C LEU A 130 -28.78 6.00 2.32
N PRO A 131 -28.71 7.29 2.69
CA PRO A 131 -29.90 8.13 2.75
C PRO A 131 -30.60 8.16 1.38
N GLY A 132 -31.86 7.74 1.34
CA GLY A 132 -32.69 7.70 0.13
C GLY A 132 -32.80 6.33 -0.56
N THR A 133 -31.77 5.48 -0.48
CA THR A 133 -31.72 4.19 -1.22
C THR A 133 -31.89 2.97 -0.32
N GLY A 134 -31.65 3.11 0.99
CA GLY A 134 -31.74 2.00 1.94
C GLY A 134 -30.57 1.00 1.80
N PRO A 135 -30.58 -0.12 2.56
CA PRO A 135 -29.47 -1.06 2.61
C PRO A 135 -29.43 -2.01 1.39
N MET A 136 -28.33 -1.97 0.63
CA MET A 136 -28.12 -2.73 -0.61
C MET A 136 -27.41 -4.07 -0.35
N ARG A 137 -27.97 -4.88 0.56
CA ARG A 137 -27.29 -6.06 1.12
C ARG A 137 -26.89 -7.12 0.08
N HIS A 138 -27.72 -7.35 -0.94
CA HIS A 138 -27.43 -8.34 -1.97
C HIS A 138 -26.24 -7.91 -2.85
N GLU A 139 -26.19 -6.63 -3.20
CA GLU A 139 -25.10 -6.07 -4.00
C GLU A 139 -23.79 -6.00 -3.21
N ALA A 140 -23.86 -5.63 -1.93
CA ALA A 140 -22.72 -5.68 -1.02
C ALA A 140 -22.10 -7.09 -0.97
N LEU A 141 -22.91 -8.14 -0.79
CA LEU A 141 -22.43 -9.52 -0.79
C LEU A 141 -21.80 -9.93 -2.13
N GLY A 142 -22.42 -9.55 -3.25
CA GLY A 142 -21.87 -9.82 -4.59
C GLY A 142 -20.54 -9.11 -4.84
N LEU A 143 -20.39 -7.89 -4.35
CA LEU A 143 -19.14 -7.11 -4.43
C LEU A 143 -18.05 -7.72 -3.53
N MET A 144 -18.40 -8.15 -2.32
CA MET A 144 -17.50 -8.86 -1.40
C MET A 144 -17.02 -10.18 -2.01
N GLU A 145 -17.86 -10.91 -2.76
CA GLU A 145 -17.46 -12.13 -3.46
C GLU A 145 -16.43 -11.88 -4.56
N ARG A 146 -16.61 -10.82 -5.35
CA ARG A 146 -15.67 -10.41 -6.41
C ARG A 146 -14.32 -9.98 -5.83
N HIS A 147 -14.36 -9.21 -4.75
CA HIS A 147 -13.18 -8.64 -4.09
C HIS A 147 -12.73 -9.41 -2.85
N ALA A 148 -13.11 -10.68 -2.72
CA ALA A 148 -12.77 -11.55 -1.59
C ALA A 148 -11.25 -11.65 -1.33
N GLY A 149 -10.44 -11.43 -2.36
CA GLY A 149 -8.99 -11.33 -2.22
C GLY A 149 -8.53 -10.00 -1.62
N ASN A 150 -9.21 -8.88 -1.80
CA ASN A 150 -8.67 -7.58 -1.38
C ASN A 150 -8.94 -7.25 0.10
N VAL A 151 -9.65 -8.16 0.80
CA VAL A 151 -10.09 -7.97 2.18
C VAL A 151 -9.74 -9.20 3.03
N ALA A 152 -9.28 -8.97 4.26
CA ALA A 152 -9.02 -10.05 5.20
C ALA A 152 -10.34 -10.65 5.72
N VAL A 153 -10.40 -11.98 5.88
CA VAL A 153 -11.63 -12.70 6.32
C VAL A 153 -12.20 -12.13 7.61
N ARG A 154 -11.34 -11.89 8.61
CA ARG A 154 -11.75 -11.33 9.90
C ARG A 154 -12.41 -9.95 9.75
N GLN A 155 -11.78 -9.06 8.99
CA GLN A 155 -12.30 -7.70 8.78
C GLN A 155 -13.63 -7.71 8.02
N ALA A 156 -13.79 -8.61 7.04
CA ALA A 156 -15.06 -8.76 6.34
C ALA A 156 -16.18 -9.28 7.25
N LEU A 157 -15.85 -10.14 8.23
CA LEU A 157 -16.81 -10.63 9.21
C LEU A 157 -17.20 -9.56 10.24
N ASP A 158 -16.24 -8.71 10.65
CA ASP A 158 -16.51 -7.61 11.61
C ASP A 158 -17.49 -6.57 11.04
N VAL A 159 -17.50 -6.37 9.72
CA VAL A 159 -18.39 -5.43 9.02
C VAL A 159 -19.79 -6.01 8.76
N LEU A 160 -19.94 -7.34 8.81
CA LEU A 160 -21.17 -7.98 8.38
C LEU A 160 -22.24 -7.92 9.49
N PRO A 161 -23.47 -7.46 9.20
CA PRO A 161 -24.53 -7.43 10.20
C PRO A 161 -24.94 -8.86 10.60
N SER A 162 -25.24 -9.04 11.90
CA SER A 162 -25.64 -10.32 12.50
C SER A 162 -26.95 -10.90 11.94
N ASP A 163 -27.73 -10.08 11.24
CA ASP A 163 -29.03 -10.44 10.67
C ASP A 163 -28.91 -11.31 9.41
N ILE A 164 -27.72 -11.41 8.81
CA ILE A 164 -27.52 -12.16 7.56
C ILE A 164 -27.33 -13.66 7.88
N PRO A 165 -28.20 -14.55 7.38
CA PRO A 165 -28.05 -15.99 7.60
C PRO A 165 -26.76 -16.50 6.96
N VAL A 166 -26.02 -17.34 7.69
CA VAL A 166 -24.78 -17.98 7.23
C VAL A 166 -24.96 -18.71 5.90
N ALA A 167 -26.16 -19.24 5.63
CA ALA A 167 -26.50 -19.88 4.36
C ALA A 167 -26.31 -18.97 3.14
N LYS A 168 -26.58 -17.67 3.27
CA LYS A 168 -26.38 -16.67 2.20
C LYS A 168 -24.91 -16.32 2.02
N MET A 169 -24.12 -16.40 3.10
CA MET A 169 -22.67 -16.15 3.08
C MET A 169 -21.84 -17.33 2.56
N ARG A 170 -22.45 -18.49 2.32
CA ARG A 170 -21.74 -19.71 1.91
C ARG A 170 -20.83 -19.48 0.69
N ARG A 171 -21.29 -18.71 -0.29
CA ARG A 171 -20.52 -18.41 -1.52
C ARG A 171 -19.32 -17.51 -1.20
N LEU A 172 -19.54 -16.41 -0.48
CA LEU A 172 -18.49 -15.54 0.06
C LEU A 172 -17.43 -16.32 0.84
N LEU A 173 -17.83 -17.10 1.86
CA LEU A 173 -16.90 -17.85 2.70
C LEU A 173 -16.11 -18.90 1.91
N ARG A 174 -16.76 -19.59 0.95
CA ARG A 174 -16.08 -20.52 0.05
C ARG A 174 -15.03 -19.84 -0.83
N ARG A 175 -15.13 -18.54 -1.09
CA ARG A 175 -14.12 -17.77 -1.81
C ARG A 175 -13.05 -17.20 -0.89
N MET A 176 -13.45 -16.68 0.27
CA MET A 176 -12.55 -16.01 1.22
C MET A 176 -11.63 -16.97 1.98
N ILE A 177 -12.12 -18.12 2.43
CA ILE A 177 -11.32 -19.04 3.25
C ILE A 177 -10.14 -19.62 2.45
N PRO A 178 -10.33 -20.20 1.24
CA PRO A 178 -9.21 -20.75 0.48
C PRO A 178 -8.20 -19.70 0.04
N THR A 179 -8.66 -18.48 -0.27
CA THR A 179 -7.77 -17.38 -0.66
C THR A 179 -6.92 -16.90 0.52
N ALA A 180 -7.51 -16.81 1.72
CA ALA A 180 -6.78 -16.49 2.94
C ALA A 180 -5.77 -17.58 3.32
N GLU A 181 -6.16 -18.85 3.23
CA GLU A 181 -5.28 -20.01 3.46
C GLU A 181 -4.08 -20.00 2.50
N THR A 182 -4.34 -19.79 1.20
CA THR A 182 -3.29 -19.74 0.18
C THR A 182 -2.30 -18.61 0.49
N ARG A 183 -2.81 -17.42 0.83
CA ARG A 183 -1.96 -16.28 1.21
C ARG A 183 -1.15 -16.54 2.48
N TRP A 184 -1.75 -17.17 3.48
CA TRP A 184 -1.05 -17.51 4.72
C TRP A 184 0.10 -18.50 4.44
N ARG A 185 -0.15 -19.54 3.62
CA ARG A 185 0.89 -20.49 3.21
C ARG A 185 2.01 -19.81 2.41
N GLN A 186 1.65 -18.95 1.46
CA GLN A 186 2.62 -18.18 0.67
C GLN A 186 3.47 -17.25 1.56
N ALA A 187 2.83 -16.52 2.48
CA ALA A 187 3.53 -15.65 3.41
C ALA A 187 4.48 -16.45 4.32
N ARG A 188 4.04 -17.62 4.82
CA ARG A 188 4.87 -18.50 5.63
C ARG A 188 6.08 -19.03 4.86
N VAL A 189 5.91 -19.43 3.59
CA VAL A 189 7.03 -19.85 2.74
C VAL A 189 7.98 -18.69 2.50
N ALA A 190 7.48 -17.51 2.13
CA ALA A 190 8.29 -16.32 1.91
C ALA A 190 9.08 -15.91 3.17
N GLN A 191 8.46 -15.99 4.35
CA GLN A 191 9.12 -15.73 5.63
C GLN A 191 10.27 -16.70 5.86
N GLN A 192 10.06 -18.00 5.63
CA GLN A 192 11.11 -19.01 5.81
C GLN A 192 12.25 -18.83 4.81
N VAL A 193 11.95 -18.49 3.54
CA VAL A 193 12.98 -18.17 2.55
C VAL A 193 13.79 -16.94 2.97
N ALA A 194 13.13 -15.86 3.40
CA ALA A 194 13.81 -14.66 3.87
C ALA A 194 14.66 -14.91 5.15
N GLU A 195 14.22 -15.82 6.02
CA GLU A 195 14.98 -16.25 7.19
C GLU A 195 16.26 -17.01 6.79
N LEU A 196 16.18 -17.89 5.79
CA LEU A 196 17.35 -18.58 5.23
C LEU A 196 18.32 -17.59 4.59
N ASP A 197 17.84 -16.67 3.75
CA ASP A 197 18.67 -15.62 3.14
C ASP A 197 19.36 -14.75 4.21
N ARG A 198 18.64 -14.43 5.29
CA ARG A 198 19.20 -13.70 6.44
C ARG A 198 20.28 -14.50 7.16
N LEU A 199 20.12 -15.82 7.29
CA LEU A 199 21.13 -16.68 7.89
C LEU A 199 22.37 -16.78 7.01
N GLU A 200 22.22 -16.95 5.69
CA GLU A 200 23.33 -17.00 4.74
C GLU A 200 24.14 -15.70 4.73
N THR A 201 23.46 -14.56 4.69
CA THR A 201 24.09 -13.24 4.78
C THR A 201 24.80 -13.04 6.12
N ASN A 202 24.23 -13.49 7.24
CA ASN A 202 24.89 -13.47 8.55
C ASN A 202 26.14 -14.37 8.61
N VAL A 203 26.11 -15.53 7.97
CA VAL A 203 27.29 -16.42 7.87
C VAL A 203 28.38 -15.75 7.04
N ALA A 204 28.04 -15.16 5.90
CA ALA A 204 28.98 -14.40 5.07
C ALA A 204 29.60 -13.23 5.84
N LEU A 205 28.78 -12.47 6.57
CA LEU A 205 29.22 -11.37 7.43
C LEU A 205 30.16 -11.88 8.53
N THR A 206 29.80 -12.95 9.22
CA THR A 206 30.63 -13.53 10.29
C THR A 206 31.96 -14.02 9.74
N ARG A 207 31.97 -14.66 8.56
CA ARG A 207 33.22 -15.07 7.89
C ARG A 207 34.08 -13.86 7.55
N ALA A 208 33.51 -12.80 6.98
CA ALA A 208 34.23 -11.56 6.68
C ALA A 208 34.79 -10.90 7.95
N GLN A 209 34.02 -10.85 9.05
CA GLN A 209 34.46 -10.31 10.34
C GLN A 209 35.53 -11.15 11.04
N ARG A 210 35.55 -12.47 10.80
CA ARG A 210 36.55 -13.38 11.35
C ARG A 210 37.91 -13.30 10.63
N HIS A 211 38.10 -12.42 9.66
CA HIS A 211 39.42 -12.23 9.05
C HIS A 211 40.34 -11.53 10.05
N TYR A 212 41.19 -12.32 10.71
CA TYR A 212 42.33 -11.83 11.46
C TYR A 212 43.61 -12.31 10.76
N ALA A 213 44.61 -11.45 10.67
CA ALA A 213 45.95 -11.84 10.27
C ALA A 213 46.78 -11.97 11.55
N VAL A 214 47.36 -13.16 11.78
CA VAL A 214 48.36 -13.35 12.82
C VAL A 214 49.69 -12.84 12.26
N VAL A 215 50.26 -11.82 12.91
CA VAL A 215 51.56 -11.24 12.54
C VAL A 215 52.59 -11.72 13.54
N ASP A 216 53.43 -12.66 13.12
CA ASP A 216 54.63 -13.11 13.84
C ASP A 216 55.88 -12.30 13.48
N ARG A 217 56.98 -12.55 14.19
CA ARG A 217 58.27 -11.83 14.01
C ARG A 217 58.90 -11.98 12.62
N ASP A 218 58.53 -13.03 11.90
CA ASP A 218 59.04 -13.32 10.56
C ASP A 218 58.05 -12.96 9.44
N THR A 219 56.92 -12.32 9.78
CA THR A 219 55.94 -11.90 8.77
C THR A 219 56.48 -10.74 7.94
N VAL A 220 56.45 -10.91 6.62
CA VAL A 220 56.86 -9.90 5.64
C VAL A 220 55.65 -9.38 4.87
N CYS A 221 55.72 -8.13 4.43
CA CYS A 221 54.70 -7.51 3.60
C CYS A 221 54.70 -8.13 2.19
N ALA A 222 53.52 -8.47 1.67
CA ALA A 222 53.38 -9.06 0.33
C ALA A 222 53.69 -8.09 -0.82
N GLU A 223 53.56 -6.78 -0.61
CA GLU A 223 53.83 -5.76 -1.65
C GLU A 223 55.27 -5.21 -1.57
N SER A 224 55.81 -5.00 -0.37
CA SER A 224 57.13 -4.37 -0.17
C SER A 224 58.24 -5.35 0.24
N GLY A 225 57.92 -6.59 0.61
CA GLY A 225 58.87 -7.60 1.07
C GLY A 225 59.54 -7.32 2.43
N GLN A 226 59.22 -6.20 3.08
CA GLN A 226 59.83 -5.80 4.35
C GLN A 226 59.16 -6.49 5.54
N ARG A 227 59.94 -6.71 6.61
CA ARG A 227 59.41 -7.25 7.88
C ARG A 227 58.44 -6.25 8.51
N VAL A 228 57.29 -6.74 8.96
CA VAL A 228 56.19 -5.92 9.51
C VAL A 228 56.49 -5.41 10.93
N GLN A 229 57.45 -6.02 11.62
CA GLN A 229 57.74 -5.74 13.03
C GLN A 229 58.24 -4.28 13.24
N GLY A 230 57.50 -3.51 14.06
CA GLY A 230 57.88 -2.15 14.47
C GLY A 230 57.52 -1.02 13.49
N GLN A 231 56.89 -1.34 12.36
CA GLN A 231 56.41 -0.35 11.38
C GLN A 231 54.87 -0.34 11.36
N PRO A 232 54.22 0.83 11.13
CA PRO A 232 52.78 0.86 10.90
C PRO A 232 52.45 0.12 9.60
N PHE A 233 51.47 -0.78 9.66
CA PHE A 233 51.03 -1.58 8.52
C PHE A 233 49.51 -1.53 8.36
N VAL A 234 49.01 -1.84 7.16
CA VAL A 234 47.58 -1.91 6.85
C VAL A 234 47.26 -3.31 6.34
N LEU A 235 46.25 -3.94 6.93
CA LEU A 235 45.69 -5.18 6.42
C LEU A 235 44.71 -4.84 5.30
N ARG A 236 45.11 -5.08 4.05
CA ARG A 236 44.23 -4.98 2.89
C ARG A 236 43.46 -6.29 2.75
N ALA A 237 42.13 -6.22 2.82
CA ALA A 237 41.29 -7.38 2.54
C ALA A 237 41.49 -7.86 1.09
N PRO A 238 41.40 -9.17 0.80
CA PRO A 238 41.55 -9.68 -0.56
C PRO A 238 40.47 -9.09 -1.48
N PRO A 239 40.76 -8.96 -2.79
CA PRO A 239 39.85 -8.29 -3.73
C PRO A 239 38.47 -8.96 -3.87
N SER A 240 38.34 -10.25 -3.50
CA SER A 240 37.05 -10.96 -3.43
C SER A 240 36.11 -10.47 -2.32
N ALA A 241 36.62 -9.74 -1.32
CA ALA A 241 35.81 -9.14 -0.26
C ALA A 241 35.20 -7.78 -0.65
N HIS A 242 35.64 -7.16 -1.75
CA HIS A 242 35.08 -5.88 -2.21
C HIS A 242 33.61 -5.99 -2.67
N VAL A 243 33.18 -7.17 -3.13
CA VAL A 243 31.79 -7.40 -3.57
C VAL A 243 30.79 -7.31 -2.39
N LEU A 244 31.23 -7.54 -1.15
CA LEU A 244 30.37 -7.40 0.04
C LEU A 244 30.44 -6.00 0.67
N ALA A 245 31.48 -5.21 0.37
CA ALA A 245 31.70 -3.89 0.95
C ALA A 245 30.88 -2.76 0.30
N GLU A 246 30.32 -2.99 -0.90
CA GLU A 246 29.42 -2.03 -1.57
C GLU A 246 27.97 -2.08 -1.03
N SER A 247 27.63 -3.09 -0.23
CA SER A 247 26.39 -3.06 0.55
C SER A 247 26.54 -2.02 1.67
N LYS A 248 25.69 -0.99 1.65
CA LYS A 248 25.72 0.22 2.52
C LYS A 248 25.72 -0.05 4.05
N LEU A 249 25.71 -1.30 4.48
CA LEU A 249 25.65 -1.76 5.87
C LEU A 249 27.02 -2.06 6.51
N VAL A 250 28.11 -2.20 5.73
CA VAL A 250 29.41 -2.66 6.28
C VAL A 250 30.32 -1.52 6.76
N ARG A 251 30.16 -0.29 6.25
CA ARG A 251 30.96 0.90 6.64
C ARG A 251 30.97 1.19 8.15
N PRO A 252 29.84 1.19 8.87
CA PRO A 252 29.87 1.52 10.31
C PRO A 252 30.49 0.41 11.16
N VAL A 253 30.48 -0.84 10.71
CA VAL A 253 31.01 -1.99 11.49
C VAL A 253 32.54 -1.98 11.49
N LEU A 254 33.18 -1.72 10.34
CA LEU A 254 34.64 -1.59 10.26
C LEU A 254 35.15 -0.38 11.04
N GLN A 255 34.41 0.74 11.05
CA GLN A 255 34.76 1.91 11.85
C GLN A 255 34.61 1.66 13.36
N SER A 256 33.59 0.91 13.79
CA SER A 256 33.38 0.58 15.22
C SER A 256 34.39 -0.45 15.77
N ALA A 257 34.88 -1.36 14.93
CA ALA A 257 35.90 -2.34 15.32
C ALA A 257 37.29 -1.68 15.50
N LEU A 258 37.57 -0.61 14.76
CA LEU A 258 38.80 0.18 14.89
C LEU A 258 38.77 1.15 16.08
N SER A 259 37.59 1.62 16.53
CA SER A 259 37.49 2.53 17.68
C SER A 259 37.50 1.83 19.04
N LYS A 260 37.17 0.54 19.12
CA LYS A 260 37.16 -0.25 20.36
C LYS A 260 38.50 -0.91 20.73
N ARG A 261 39.56 -0.68 19.95
CA ARG A 261 40.92 -1.18 20.23
C ARG A 261 41.94 -0.05 20.43
N ARG A 262 41.55 0.99 21.16
CA ARG A 262 42.49 1.88 21.85
C ARG A 262 42.48 1.56 23.34
#